data_AF-A0A1J5F5G7-F1
#
_entry.id   AF-A0A1J5F5G7-F1
#
_cell.length_a   1.000
_cell.length_b   1.000
_cell.length_c   1.000
_cell.angle_alpha   90.00
_cell.angle_beta   90.00
_cell.angle_gamma   90.00
#
_symmetry.space_group_name_H-M   'P 1'
#
loop_
_entity.id
_entity.type
_entity.pdbx_description
1 polymer ?
#
loop_
_entity_poly.entity_id
_entity_poly.type
_entity_poly.pdbx_seq_one_letter_code
_entity_poly.pdbx_strand_id
1 'polypeptide(L)'
;MNNYNTKQFYNFSIDTGLKKRQHIIVHSSFKIIRGSFENILVDDVVDSLKEIITPDGSVIMPAFTYCYKIKYKFIEVFNKQKTPVKVGVVAERFRTSENVIRTSSPTHSFSIWGRIKEDIGESNSPVSPLGTGSVMNWLAEHDDCFLLLLGVDFSSLTFGHYLEIKAPAPWYDFSPWNYLNVERVGVSNSGEQQLKEIPGCSKSFINFEKYLINKGAITKNIYREMNFYFLEIKLLLKEGIPYFKTEYKNLLCPEGSCRPCDERRKQFLMNVNE
;
A
#
# COMPACT_ATOMS: atom_id res chain seq x y z
N MET A 1 -6.24 -16.44 30.73
CA MET A 1 -7.25 -16.34 29.64
C MET A 1 -6.71 -15.74 28.33
N ASN A 2 -5.48 -15.19 28.26
CA ASN A 2 -4.96 -14.56 27.03
C ASN A 2 -4.51 -15.50 25.90
N ASN A 3 -4.24 -16.78 26.16
CA ASN A 3 -3.53 -17.64 25.18
C ASN A 3 -4.42 -18.32 24.13
N TYR A 4 -5.75 -18.23 24.25
CA TYR A 4 -6.69 -18.83 23.29
C TYR A 4 -7.07 -17.89 22.14
N ASN A 5 -7.09 -16.57 22.37
CA ASN A 5 -7.57 -15.59 21.40
C ASN A 5 -6.50 -15.20 20.37
N THR A 6 -5.24 -15.05 20.81
CA THR A 6 -4.08 -14.88 19.91
C THR A 6 -3.96 -16.06 18.94
N LYS A 7 -4.31 -17.28 19.38
CA LYS A 7 -4.34 -18.47 18.51
C LYS A 7 -5.38 -18.40 17.40
N GLN A 8 -6.51 -17.68 17.57
CA GLN A 8 -7.53 -17.63 16.53
C GLN A 8 -7.02 -16.90 15.29
N PHE A 9 -6.44 -15.71 15.47
CA PHE A 9 -5.88 -14.95 14.35
C PHE A 9 -4.64 -15.63 13.75
N TYR A 10 -3.79 -16.22 14.59
CA TYR A 10 -2.65 -17.00 14.13
C TYR A 10 -3.08 -18.19 13.26
N ASN A 11 -4.03 -19.01 13.73
CA ASN A 11 -4.52 -20.17 12.98
C ASN A 11 -5.20 -19.75 11.68
N PHE A 12 -6.07 -18.72 11.74
CA PHE A 12 -6.66 -18.12 10.54
C PHE A 12 -5.59 -17.72 9.54
N SER A 13 -4.53 -17.04 10.00
CA SER A 13 -3.43 -16.58 9.16
C SER A 13 -2.71 -17.74 8.46
N ILE A 14 -2.40 -18.82 9.20
CA ILE A 14 -1.83 -20.05 8.61
C ILE A 14 -2.78 -20.67 7.58
N ASP A 15 -4.08 -20.75 7.89
CA ASP A 15 -5.10 -21.32 7.01
C ASP A 15 -5.28 -20.52 5.72
N THR A 16 -4.94 -19.22 5.72
CA THR A 16 -4.90 -18.41 4.49
C THR A 16 -3.74 -18.78 3.56
N GLY A 17 -2.75 -19.54 4.05
CA GLY A 17 -1.54 -19.93 3.32
C GLY A 17 -0.28 -19.16 3.74
N LEU A 18 -0.35 -18.35 4.81
CA LEU A 18 0.84 -17.70 5.36
C LEU A 18 1.78 -18.75 5.96
N LYS A 19 3.07 -18.61 5.66
CA LYS A 19 4.12 -19.50 6.12
C LYS A 19 5.46 -18.78 6.19
N LYS A 20 6.41 -19.40 6.88
CA LYS A 20 7.78 -18.92 6.99
C LYS A 20 8.40 -18.59 5.64
N ARG A 21 9.34 -17.63 5.63
CA ARG A 21 10.14 -17.21 4.47
C ARG A 21 9.40 -16.46 3.36
N GLN A 22 8.09 -16.24 3.49
CA GLN A 22 7.35 -15.38 2.56
C GLN A 22 7.62 -13.90 2.84
N HIS A 23 7.45 -13.07 1.82
CA HIS A 23 7.51 -11.61 1.93
C HIS A 23 6.12 -11.03 1.73
N ILE A 24 5.53 -10.47 2.77
CA ILE A 24 4.14 -10.00 2.73
C ILE A 24 4.07 -8.48 2.85
N ILE A 25 3.26 -7.87 2.00
CA ILE A 25 2.77 -6.51 2.20
C ILE A 25 1.34 -6.54 2.71
N VAL A 26 1.11 -5.86 3.83
CA VAL A 26 -0.16 -5.94 4.56
C VAL A 26 -0.89 -4.60 4.53
N HIS A 27 -2.15 -4.63 4.12
CA HIS A 27 -3.12 -3.56 4.31
C HIS A 27 -4.26 -4.08 5.17
N SER A 28 -4.69 -3.30 6.16
CA SER A 28 -5.68 -3.78 7.12
C SER A 28 -6.60 -2.70 7.67
N SER A 29 -7.79 -3.14 8.07
CA SER A 29 -8.74 -2.36 8.87
C SER A 29 -8.93 -3.03 10.22
N PHE A 30 -8.25 -2.53 11.26
CA PHE A 30 -8.38 -3.09 12.60
C PHE A 30 -9.82 -3.04 13.13
N LYS A 31 -10.62 -2.05 12.69
CA LYS A 31 -12.04 -1.95 13.03
C LYS A 31 -12.83 -3.19 12.58
N ILE A 32 -12.49 -3.75 11.43
CA ILE A 32 -13.15 -4.94 10.87
C ILE A 32 -12.52 -6.21 11.46
N ILE A 33 -11.19 -6.25 11.60
CA ILE A 33 -10.49 -7.37 12.27
C ILE A 33 -11.06 -7.59 13.67
N ARG A 34 -11.15 -6.55 14.51
CA ARG A 34 -11.68 -6.67 15.88
C ARG A 34 -13.16 -7.07 15.95
N GLY A 35 -13.92 -6.87 14.86
CA GLY A 35 -15.29 -7.35 14.75
C GLY A 35 -15.36 -8.84 14.40
N SER A 36 -14.29 -9.40 13.85
CA SER A 36 -14.23 -10.81 13.41
C SER A 36 -13.45 -11.70 14.37
N PHE A 37 -12.54 -11.17 15.18
CA PHE A 37 -11.78 -11.93 16.17
C PHE A 37 -12.08 -11.41 17.59
N GLU A 38 -12.46 -12.32 18.48
CA GLU A 38 -12.87 -11.97 19.84
C GLU A 38 -11.67 -11.53 20.68
N ASN A 39 -11.79 -10.36 21.33
CA ASN A 39 -10.77 -9.77 22.19
C ASN A 39 -9.37 -9.59 21.55
N ILE A 40 -9.29 -9.56 20.21
CA ILE A 40 -8.02 -9.35 19.51
C ILE A 40 -7.49 -7.94 19.79
N LEU A 41 -6.20 -7.86 20.08
CA LEU A 41 -5.46 -6.62 20.21
C LEU A 41 -4.67 -6.34 18.92
N VAL A 42 -4.23 -5.09 18.76
CA VAL A 42 -3.38 -4.72 17.61
C VAL A 42 -2.06 -5.50 17.63
N ASP A 43 -1.54 -5.76 18.84
CA ASP A 43 -0.30 -6.51 19.06
C ASP A 43 -0.44 -7.96 18.62
N ASP A 44 -1.59 -8.61 18.89
CA ASP A 44 -1.85 -9.99 18.43
C ASP A 44 -1.72 -10.11 16.90
N VAL A 45 -2.16 -9.09 16.15
CA VAL A 45 -2.04 -9.07 14.68
C VAL A 45 -0.58 -8.96 14.26
N VAL A 46 0.15 -8.00 14.83
CA VAL A 46 1.55 -7.74 14.47
C VAL A 46 2.44 -8.93 14.85
N ASP A 47 2.28 -9.45 16.06
CA ASP A 47 3.11 -10.52 16.60
C ASP A 47 2.84 -11.83 15.88
N SER A 48 1.57 -12.18 15.61
CA SER A 48 1.24 -13.38 14.83
C SER A 48 1.86 -13.35 13.42
N LEU A 49 1.79 -12.20 12.72
CA LEU A 49 2.39 -12.09 11.39
C LEU A 49 3.91 -12.27 11.44
N LYS A 50 4.61 -11.68 12.42
CA LYS A 50 6.05 -11.86 12.59
C LYS A 50 6.43 -13.29 12.98
N GLU A 51 5.65 -13.92 13.86
CA GLU A 51 5.84 -15.30 14.30
C GLU A 51 5.72 -16.29 13.13
N ILE A 52 4.69 -16.14 12.31
CA ILE A 52 4.44 -17.02 11.14
C ILE A 52 5.51 -16.84 10.06
N ILE A 53 5.83 -15.60 9.72
CA ILE A 53 6.73 -15.27 8.60
C ILE A 53 8.19 -15.54 8.95
N THR A 54 8.57 -15.38 10.22
CA THR A 54 9.93 -15.51 10.75
C THR A 54 10.92 -14.48 10.16
N PRO A 55 12.10 -14.26 10.76
CA PRO A 55 13.10 -13.32 10.24
C PRO A 55 13.62 -13.66 8.83
N ASP A 56 13.53 -14.92 8.40
CA ASP A 56 13.93 -15.36 7.06
C ASP A 56 12.95 -14.90 5.95
N GLY A 57 11.75 -14.45 6.33
CA GLY A 57 10.77 -13.82 5.46
C GLY A 57 10.73 -12.30 5.67
N SER A 58 9.64 -11.64 5.27
CA SER A 58 9.47 -10.21 5.54
C SER A 58 8.03 -9.81 5.78
N VAL A 59 7.83 -8.87 6.70
CA VAL A 59 6.56 -8.19 6.91
C VAL A 59 6.75 -6.73 6.54
N ILE A 60 5.88 -6.22 5.67
CA ILE A 60 5.94 -4.87 5.11
C ILE A 60 4.57 -4.23 5.34
N MET A 61 4.55 -3.02 5.86
CA MET A 61 3.33 -2.23 5.95
C MET A 61 3.56 -0.80 5.46
N PRO A 62 2.61 -0.21 4.73
CA PRO A 62 2.62 1.21 4.42
C PRO A 62 2.80 2.06 5.68
N ALA A 63 3.66 3.07 5.61
CA ALA A 63 3.87 4.04 6.68
C ALA A 63 3.64 5.47 6.16
N PHE A 64 2.59 5.66 5.36
CA PHE A 64 2.39 6.91 4.61
C PHE A 64 2.05 8.08 5.52
N THR A 65 2.59 9.23 5.16
CA THR A 65 2.50 10.48 5.94
C THR A 65 2.00 11.64 5.08
N TYR A 66 2.17 11.55 3.76
CA TYR A 66 1.77 12.58 2.82
C TYR A 66 2.35 13.96 3.16
N CYS A 67 3.59 14.01 3.69
CA CYS A 67 4.31 15.25 3.96
C CYS A 67 4.80 15.88 2.65
N TYR A 68 3.84 16.35 1.87
CA TYR A 68 4.09 17.13 0.66
C TYR A 68 4.30 18.60 1.03
N LYS A 69 5.02 19.30 0.17
CA LYS A 69 4.99 20.77 0.12
C LYS A 69 3.63 21.21 -0.41
N ILE A 70 2.97 22.09 0.34
CA ILE A 70 1.66 22.63 -0.03
C ILE A 70 1.77 24.15 -0.03
N LYS A 71 1.53 24.80 -1.17
CA LYS A 71 1.61 26.27 -1.23
C LYS A 71 0.59 26.90 -0.28
N TYR A 72 1.00 27.99 0.34
CA TYR A 72 0.15 28.82 1.21
C TYR A 72 -0.36 28.12 2.48
N LYS A 73 0.26 26.99 2.88
CA LYS A 73 -0.07 26.26 4.11
C LYS A 73 1.18 25.93 4.92
N PHE A 74 0.97 25.64 6.20
CA PHE A 74 2.02 25.04 7.03
C PHE A 74 2.44 23.70 6.45
N ILE A 75 3.75 23.49 6.33
CA ILE A 75 4.32 22.28 5.76
C ILE A 75 4.52 21.26 6.87
N GLU A 76 3.87 20.11 6.75
CA GLU A 76 4.20 18.95 7.58
C GLU A 76 5.59 18.45 7.19
N VAL A 77 6.51 18.38 8.15
CA VAL A 77 7.88 17.91 7.94
C VAL A 77 7.98 16.47 8.39
N PHE A 78 8.32 15.58 7.47
CA PHE A 78 8.54 14.17 7.77
C PHE A 78 9.74 14.00 8.70
N ASN A 79 9.51 13.30 9.81
CA ASN A 79 10.52 12.77 10.68
C ASN A 79 10.29 11.25 10.77
N LYS A 80 11.25 10.48 10.25
CA LYS A 80 11.20 9.01 10.19
C LYS A 80 10.74 8.37 11.50
N GLN A 81 11.25 8.88 12.63
CA GLN A 81 10.96 8.33 13.96
C GLN A 81 9.63 8.84 14.54
N LYS A 82 9.34 10.14 14.36
CA LYS A 82 8.25 10.83 15.09
C LYS A 82 6.95 10.95 14.33
N THR A 83 6.96 11.03 13.00
CA THR A 83 5.74 11.28 12.23
C THR A 83 4.86 10.03 12.22
N PRO A 84 3.62 10.08 12.77
CA PRO A 84 2.72 8.93 12.78
C PRO A 84 2.28 8.57 11.35
N VAL A 85 1.90 7.31 11.13
CA VAL A 85 1.29 6.90 9.85
C VAL A 85 -0.15 7.40 9.74
N LYS A 86 -0.63 7.61 8.50
CA LYS A 86 -2.00 8.02 8.19
C LYS A 86 -2.89 6.87 7.68
N VAL A 87 -2.42 5.62 7.80
CA VAL A 87 -2.97 4.44 7.09
C VAL A 87 -3.41 3.30 8.01
N GLY A 88 -3.62 3.59 9.31
CA GLY A 88 -4.27 2.67 10.25
C GLY A 88 -3.41 2.27 11.44
N VAL A 89 -4.07 1.81 12.51
CA VAL A 89 -3.43 1.53 13.81
C VAL A 89 -2.51 0.30 13.78
N VAL A 90 -2.80 -0.70 12.95
CA VAL A 90 -1.92 -1.87 12.79
C VAL A 90 -0.60 -1.47 12.13
N ALA A 91 -0.67 -0.64 11.09
CA ALA A 91 0.52 -0.09 10.45
C ALA A 91 1.34 0.79 11.42
N GLU A 92 0.69 1.59 12.25
CA GLU A 92 1.35 2.40 13.28
C GLU A 92 2.02 1.54 14.35
N ARG A 93 1.32 0.49 14.82
CA ARG A 93 1.86 -0.42 15.82
C ARG A 93 3.03 -1.22 15.29
N PHE A 94 2.94 -1.69 14.05
CA PHE A 94 4.03 -2.37 13.38
C PHE A 94 5.27 -1.47 13.25
N ARG A 95 5.08 -0.21 12.82
CA ARG A 95 6.16 0.80 12.70
C ARG A 95 6.96 0.97 13.99
N THR A 96 6.31 0.90 15.15
CA THR A 96 6.94 1.08 16.47
C THR A 96 7.30 -0.23 17.15
N SER A 97 7.13 -1.38 16.48
CA SER A 97 7.47 -2.69 17.03
C SER A 97 8.96 -3.01 16.90
N GLU A 98 9.43 -3.94 17.72
CA GLU A 98 10.86 -4.27 17.82
C GLU A 98 11.43 -4.77 16.48
N ASN A 99 12.65 -4.31 16.16
CA ASN A 99 13.43 -4.69 14.98
C ASN A 99 12.82 -4.29 13.63
N VAL A 100 11.78 -3.47 13.63
CA VAL A 100 11.20 -2.82 12.44
C VAL A 100 11.98 -1.55 12.14
N ILE A 101 12.30 -1.35 10.86
CA ILE A 101 12.85 -0.08 10.37
C ILE A 101 11.84 0.58 9.44
N ARG A 102 11.97 1.90 9.26
CA ARG A 102 11.13 2.66 8.34
C ARG A 102 11.98 3.28 7.25
N THR A 103 11.52 3.22 6.00
CA THR A 103 12.17 3.92 4.88
C THR A 103 11.98 5.44 4.98
N SER A 104 12.77 6.20 4.22
CA SER A 104 12.90 7.66 4.38
C SER A 104 12.06 8.50 3.41
N SER A 105 11.21 7.88 2.58
CA SER A 105 10.29 8.62 1.69
C SER A 105 9.35 9.53 2.48
N PRO A 106 9.38 10.86 2.30
CA PRO A 106 8.59 11.79 3.10
C PRO A 106 7.08 11.65 2.92
N THR A 107 6.65 11.02 1.82
CA THR A 107 5.23 10.91 1.46
C THR A 107 4.73 9.48 1.62
N HIS A 108 5.47 8.52 1.06
CA HIS A 108 5.11 7.11 1.01
C HIS A 108 6.23 6.20 1.57
N SER A 109 6.63 6.42 2.82
CA SER A 109 7.52 5.49 3.51
C SER A 109 6.84 4.14 3.80
N PHE A 110 7.65 3.12 4.06
CA PHE A 110 7.22 1.79 4.48
C PHE A 110 7.91 1.40 5.77
N SER A 111 7.18 0.72 6.65
CA SER A 111 7.76 -0.04 7.75
C SER A 111 8.11 -1.43 7.25
N ILE A 112 9.30 -1.92 7.54
CA ILE A 112 9.81 -3.20 7.06
C ILE A 112 10.50 -4.00 8.18
N TRP A 113 10.29 -5.31 8.17
CA TRP A 113 10.86 -6.27 9.12
C TRP A 113 11.31 -7.53 8.40
N GLY A 114 12.31 -8.21 8.98
CA GLY A 114 12.88 -9.45 8.43
C GLY A 114 13.89 -9.19 7.31
N ARG A 115 14.00 -10.17 6.40
CA ARG A 115 15.03 -10.28 5.36
C ARG A 115 15.10 -9.12 4.36
N ILE A 116 13.98 -8.46 4.02
CA ILE A 116 13.96 -7.29 3.12
C ILE A 116 14.94 -6.18 3.55
N LYS A 117 15.29 -6.09 4.84
CA LYS A 117 16.26 -5.11 5.35
C LYS A 117 17.67 -5.31 4.79
N GLU A 118 17.98 -6.48 4.24
CA GLU A 118 19.23 -6.76 3.54
C GLU A 118 19.33 -6.01 2.20
N ASP A 119 18.18 -5.75 1.55
CA ASP A 119 18.11 -5.09 0.24
C ASP A 119 17.65 -3.63 0.34
N ILE A 120 16.73 -3.33 1.27
CA ILE A 120 16.17 -2.00 1.48
C ILE A 120 16.51 -1.51 2.87
N GLY A 121 17.46 -0.57 2.94
CA GLY A 121 17.81 0.14 4.16
C GLY A 121 16.83 1.28 4.51
N GLU A 122 16.95 1.77 5.75
CA GLU A 122 16.12 2.86 6.27
C GLU A 122 16.29 4.19 5.50
N SER A 123 17.42 4.39 4.81
CA SER A 123 17.68 5.56 3.98
C SER A 123 16.96 5.54 2.62
N ASN A 124 16.31 4.42 2.26
CA ASN A 124 15.59 4.30 0.99
C ASN A 124 14.52 5.40 0.85
N SER A 125 14.70 6.27 -0.13
CA SER A 125 13.80 7.39 -0.43
C SER A 125 13.81 7.70 -1.93
N PRO A 126 13.28 6.79 -2.77
CA PRO A 126 13.29 7.00 -4.22
C PRO A 126 12.44 8.21 -4.62
N VAL A 127 12.88 8.95 -5.65
CA VAL A 127 12.09 10.05 -6.25
C VAL A 127 10.77 9.57 -6.87
N SER A 128 10.71 8.28 -7.19
CA SER A 128 9.51 7.55 -7.64
C SER A 128 9.00 6.74 -6.44
N PRO A 129 8.20 7.34 -5.54
CA PRO A 129 7.99 6.82 -4.19
C PRO A 129 7.33 5.43 -4.15
N LEU A 130 6.54 5.09 -5.17
CA LEU A 130 5.90 3.80 -5.35
C LEU A 130 6.33 3.12 -6.66
N GLY A 131 7.34 3.64 -7.36
CA GLY A 131 7.83 3.11 -8.63
C GLY A 131 9.27 2.61 -8.50
N THR A 132 10.15 3.02 -9.40
CA THR A 132 11.50 2.44 -9.50
C THR A 132 12.33 2.67 -8.22
N GLY A 133 12.94 1.61 -7.69
CA GLY A 133 13.75 1.65 -6.45
C GLY A 133 12.94 1.74 -5.15
N SER A 134 11.61 1.65 -5.23
CA SER A 134 10.73 1.57 -4.05
C SER A 134 10.56 0.15 -3.54
N VAL A 135 9.95 0.02 -2.35
CA VAL A 135 9.53 -1.27 -1.79
C VAL A 135 8.56 -2.01 -2.73
N MET A 136 7.74 -1.30 -3.51
CA MET A 136 6.87 -1.92 -4.51
C MET A 136 7.67 -2.52 -5.66
N ASN A 137 8.75 -1.86 -6.09
CA ASN A 137 9.63 -2.42 -7.11
C ASN A 137 10.32 -3.68 -6.59
N TRP A 138 10.80 -3.65 -5.34
CA TRP A 138 11.43 -4.83 -4.74
C TRP A 138 10.46 -6.02 -4.69
N LEU A 139 9.22 -5.80 -4.23
CA LEU A 139 8.17 -6.84 -4.23
C LEU A 139 7.89 -7.42 -5.63
N ALA A 140 8.04 -6.61 -6.68
CA ALA A 140 7.80 -7.04 -8.05
C ALA A 140 8.96 -7.84 -8.66
N GLU A 141 10.16 -7.71 -8.12
CA GLU A 141 11.39 -8.35 -8.64
C GLU A 141 11.79 -9.59 -7.85
N HIS A 142 11.13 -9.86 -6.72
CA HIS A 142 11.43 -10.99 -5.85
C HIS A 142 10.35 -12.06 -5.87
N ASP A 143 10.77 -13.29 -5.61
CA ASP A 143 9.90 -14.44 -5.46
C ASP A 143 9.25 -14.46 -4.08
N ASP A 144 8.25 -15.33 -3.90
CA ASP A 144 7.53 -15.52 -2.63
C ASP A 144 6.98 -14.22 -2.01
N CYS A 145 6.63 -13.26 -2.86
CA CYS A 145 6.04 -11.98 -2.48
C CYS A 145 4.51 -12.04 -2.59
N PHE A 146 3.82 -11.65 -1.51
CA PHE A 146 2.36 -11.72 -1.40
C PHE A 146 1.76 -10.42 -0.88
N LEU A 147 0.57 -10.09 -1.37
CA LEU A 147 -0.32 -9.09 -0.84
C LEU A 147 -1.29 -9.74 0.15
N LEU A 148 -1.38 -9.19 1.35
CA LEU A 148 -2.38 -9.53 2.35
C LEU A 148 -3.31 -8.33 2.60
N LEU A 149 -4.59 -8.48 2.26
CA LEU A 149 -5.64 -7.50 2.55
C LEU A 149 -6.56 -8.05 3.64
N LEU A 150 -6.66 -7.39 4.79
CA LEU A 150 -7.50 -7.82 5.92
C LEU A 150 -8.58 -6.78 6.24
N GLY A 151 -9.83 -7.08 5.87
CA GLY A 151 -10.96 -6.16 6.06
C GLY A 151 -10.87 -4.91 5.20
N VAL A 152 -10.13 -4.98 4.10
CA VAL A 152 -10.03 -3.94 3.06
C VAL A 152 -10.07 -4.62 1.70
N ASP A 153 -10.32 -3.84 0.67
CA ASP A 153 -10.40 -4.31 -0.71
C ASP A 153 -9.38 -3.57 -1.58
N PHE A 154 -9.54 -3.63 -2.90
CA PHE A 154 -8.56 -3.03 -3.81
C PHE A 154 -8.56 -1.51 -3.76
N SER A 155 -9.56 -0.85 -3.15
CA SER A 155 -9.48 0.59 -2.89
C SER A 155 -8.29 0.99 -2.00
N SER A 156 -7.70 0.03 -1.28
CA SER A 156 -6.48 0.20 -0.47
C SER A 156 -5.22 -0.38 -1.12
N LEU A 157 -5.30 -0.85 -2.38
CA LEU A 157 -4.21 -1.52 -3.09
C LEU A 157 -3.12 -0.52 -3.52
N THR A 158 -2.11 -0.33 -2.67
CA THR A 158 -0.96 0.52 -3.02
C THR A 158 -0.21 -0.02 -4.24
N PHE A 159 -0.12 -1.35 -4.40
CA PHE A 159 0.52 -1.98 -5.56
C PHE A 159 -0.14 -1.58 -6.89
N GLY A 160 -1.39 -1.12 -6.88
CA GLY A 160 -2.06 -0.56 -8.05
C GLY A 160 -1.38 0.71 -8.56
N HIS A 161 -0.85 1.56 -7.69
CA HIS A 161 -0.06 2.73 -8.12
C HIS A 161 1.28 2.33 -8.74
N TYR A 162 1.90 1.25 -8.27
CA TYR A 162 3.08 0.70 -8.95
C TYR A 162 2.74 0.19 -10.35
N LEU A 163 1.59 -0.46 -10.52
CA LEU A 163 1.07 -0.87 -11.83
C LEU A 163 0.78 0.33 -12.74
N GLU A 164 0.20 1.43 -12.22
CA GLU A 164 0.02 2.69 -12.99
C GLU A 164 1.34 3.23 -13.55
N ILE A 165 2.46 3.05 -12.83
CA ILE A 165 3.78 3.53 -13.25
C ILE A 165 4.44 2.55 -14.24
N LYS A 166 4.33 1.24 -13.99
CA LYS A 166 4.95 0.21 -14.86
C LYS A 166 4.19 0.00 -16.16
N ALA A 167 2.87 0.13 -16.15
CA ALA A 167 2.02 0.22 -17.32
C ALA A 167 1.49 1.65 -17.40
N PRO A 168 2.30 2.62 -17.89
CA PRO A 168 2.05 4.05 -17.74
C PRO A 168 0.67 4.43 -18.25
N ALA A 169 -0.28 4.58 -17.33
CA ALA A 169 -1.59 5.10 -17.64
C ALA A 169 -1.43 6.54 -18.14
N PRO A 170 -2.17 7.04 -19.14
CA PRO A 170 -1.89 8.34 -19.75
C PRO A 170 -1.82 9.58 -18.82
N TRP A 171 -2.28 9.47 -17.57
CA TRP A 171 -2.25 10.53 -16.55
C TRP A 171 -1.42 10.16 -15.31
N TYR A 172 -0.63 9.09 -15.36
CA TYR A 172 0.05 8.52 -14.19
C TYR A 172 0.94 9.55 -13.47
N ASP A 173 1.54 10.48 -14.23
CA ASP A 173 2.40 11.53 -13.72
C ASP A 173 1.65 12.84 -13.46
N PHE A 174 0.40 13.02 -13.90
CA PHE A 174 -0.38 14.22 -13.59
C PHE A 174 -0.73 14.31 -12.11
N SER A 175 -0.54 15.49 -11.54
CA SER A 175 -0.86 15.75 -10.14
C SER A 175 -2.38 15.69 -9.94
N PRO A 176 -2.88 14.79 -9.07
CA PRO A 176 -4.30 14.73 -8.74
C PRO A 176 -4.71 15.79 -7.70
N TRP A 177 -3.74 16.51 -7.12
CA TRP A 177 -3.96 17.32 -5.91
C TRP A 177 -3.70 18.81 -6.13
N ASN A 178 -3.70 19.28 -7.38
CA ASN A 178 -3.47 20.69 -7.73
C ASN A 178 -4.44 21.64 -7.00
N TYR A 179 -5.70 21.22 -6.83
CA TYR A 179 -6.71 22.01 -6.12
C TYR A 179 -6.41 22.20 -4.62
N LEU A 180 -5.48 21.43 -4.05
CA LEU A 180 -4.96 21.60 -2.70
C LEU A 180 -3.64 22.37 -2.68
N ASN A 181 -3.13 22.79 -3.85
CA ASN A 181 -1.80 23.35 -4.05
C ASN A 181 -0.65 22.43 -3.60
N VAL A 182 -0.85 21.12 -3.70
CA VAL A 182 0.20 20.13 -3.46
C VAL A 182 1.21 20.18 -4.59
N GLU A 183 2.48 20.37 -4.25
CA GLU A 183 3.60 20.28 -5.18
C GLU A 183 4.14 18.84 -5.24
N ARG A 184 4.85 18.51 -6.31
CA ARG A 184 5.59 17.24 -6.43
C ARG A 184 6.86 17.25 -5.59
N VAL A 185 6.78 17.69 -4.34
CA VAL A 185 7.91 17.83 -3.42
C VAL A 185 7.53 17.20 -2.09
N GLY A 186 8.30 16.21 -1.65
CA GLY A 186 8.24 15.68 -0.29
C GLY A 186 9.12 16.52 0.64
N VAL A 187 8.70 16.73 1.88
CA VAL A 187 9.45 17.54 2.85
C VAL A 187 9.79 16.71 4.08
N SER A 188 11.08 16.66 4.41
CA SER A 188 11.62 15.97 5.58
C SER A 188 12.53 16.87 6.39
N ASN A 189 12.93 16.41 7.58
CA ASN A 189 13.97 17.06 8.37
C ASN A 189 15.34 17.09 7.68
N SER A 190 15.55 16.27 6.65
CA SER A 190 16.74 16.28 5.80
C SER A 190 16.64 17.22 4.59
N GLY A 191 15.48 17.89 4.41
CA GLY A 191 15.23 18.82 3.32
C GLY A 191 14.08 18.41 2.40
N GLU A 192 13.96 19.14 1.30
CA GLU A 192 12.98 18.93 0.25
C GLU A 192 13.49 17.92 -0.79
N GLN A 193 12.59 17.06 -1.27
CA GLN A 193 12.87 16.08 -2.31
C GLN A 193 11.87 16.23 -3.45
N GLN A 194 12.37 16.48 -4.66
CA GLN A 194 11.55 16.46 -5.87
C GLN A 194 11.09 15.03 -6.17
N LEU A 195 9.78 14.88 -6.38
CA LEU A 195 9.13 13.62 -6.71
C LEU A 195 8.80 13.59 -8.21
N LYS A 196 8.89 12.40 -8.80
CA LYS A 196 8.54 12.16 -10.21
C LYS A 196 7.03 12.11 -10.40
N GLU A 197 6.34 11.32 -9.57
CA GLU A 197 4.89 11.16 -9.60
C GLU A 197 4.26 11.35 -8.22
N ILE A 198 2.97 11.73 -8.21
CA ILE A 198 2.14 11.76 -7.01
C ILE A 198 0.98 10.76 -7.20
N PRO A 199 0.87 9.73 -6.33
CA PRO A 199 -0.25 8.80 -6.32
C PRO A 199 -1.63 9.45 -6.20
N GLY A 200 -2.62 8.83 -6.85
CA GLY A 200 -4.02 9.26 -6.87
C GLY A 200 -4.83 8.73 -5.68
N CYS A 201 -6.15 8.65 -5.82
CA CYS A 201 -7.04 8.28 -4.71
C CYS A 201 -7.29 6.77 -4.51
N SER A 202 -6.79 5.90 -5.40
CA SER A 202 -6.96 4.42 -5.45
C SER A 202 -8.38 3.83 -5.41
N LYS A 203 -9.43 4.60 -5.10
CA LYS A 203 -10.81 4.11 -4.93
C LYS A 203 -11.31 3.23 -6.08
N SER A 204 -10.99 3.57 -7.32
CA SER A 204 -11.43 2.81 -8.51
C SER A 204 -10.66 1.53 -8.77
N PHE A 205 -9.62 1.20 -8.00
CA PHE A 205 -8.94 -0.09 -8.12
C PHE A 205 -9.86 -1.27 -7.77
N ILE A 206 -11.04 -1.03 -7.17
CA ILE A 206 -12.12 -2.02 -7.09
C ILE A 206 -12.57 -2.54 -8.47
N ASN A 207 -12.35 -1.79 -9.55
CA ASN A 207 -12.66 -2.25 -10.91
C ASN A 207 -11.65 -3.30 -11.36
N PHE A 208 -10.40 -3.21 -10.91
CA PHE A 208 -9.40 -4.26 -11.09
C PHE A 208 -9.74 -5.50 -10.25
N GLU A 209 -10.20 -5.33 -9.00
CA GLU A 209 -10.73 -6.45 -8.19
C GLU A 209 -11.86 -7.19 -8.93
N LYS A 210 -12.87 -6.46 -9.41
CA LYS A 210 -13.99 -7.03 -10.17
C LYS A 210 -13.52 -7.73 -11.43
N TYR A 211 -12.57 -7.15 -12.16
CA TYR A 211 -11.98 -7.78 -13.34
C TYR A 211 -11.35 -9.14 -13.00
N LEU A 212 -10.52 -9.21 -11.96
CA LEU A 212 -9.86 -10.44 -11.54
C LEU A 212 -10.87 -11.50 -11.07
N ILE A 213 -11.89 -11.10 -10.32
CA ILE A 213 -12.96 -12.01 -9.86
C ILE A 213 -13.75 -12.55 -11.05
N ASN A 214 -14.19 -11.70 -11.98
CA ASN A 214 -14.97 -12.11 -13.14
C ASN A 214 -14.20 -13.04 -14.08
N LYS A 215 -12.87 -12.90 -14.12
CA LYS A 215 -11.97 -13.79 -14.87
C LYS A 215 -11.72 -15.12 -14.15
N GLY A 216 -12.12 -15.25 -12.88
CA GLY A 216 -11.78 -16.39 -12.04
C GLY A 216 -10.30 -16.42 -11.61
N ALA A 217 -9.58 -15.30 -11.74
CA ALA A 217 -8.17 -15.20 -11.38
C ALA A 217 -7.96 -15.09 -9.87
N ILE A 218 -8.94 -14.53 -9.14
CA ILE A 218 -8.94 -14.46 -7.68
C ILE A 218 -10.34 -14.77 -7.13
N THR A 219 -10.40 -15.12 -5.86
CA THR A 219 -11.65 -15.23 -5.10
C THR A 219 -11.65 -14.22 -3.95
N LYS A 220 -12.79 -13.58 -3.73
CA LYS A 220 -13.02 -12.77 -2.52
C LYS A 220 -13.34 -13.70 -1.36
N ASN A 221 -12.41 -13.84 -0.43
CA ASN A 221 -12.60 -14.69 0.74
C ASN A 221 -13.28 -13.91 1.87
N ILE A 222 -14.01 -14.63 2.71
CA ILE A 222 -14.73 -14.07 3.86
C ILE A 222 -14.43 -14.94 5.08
N TYR A 223 -14.05 -14.31 6.18
CA TYR A 223 -13.97 -14.93 7.50
C TYR A 223 -14.89 -14.16 8.45
N ARG A 224 -15.98 -14.81 8.89
CA ARG A 224 -17.09 -14.14 9.59
C ARG A 224 -17.58 -12.95 8.75
N GLU A 225 -17.41 -11.72 9.21
CA GLU A 225 -17.81 -10.49 8.51
C GLU A 225 -16.65 -9.81 7.78
N MET A 226 -15.41 -10.31 7.92
CA MET A 226 -14.22 -9.71 7.32
C MET A 226 -13.94 -10.33 5.95
N ASN A 227 -13.96 -9.51 4.90
CA ASN A 227 -13.38 -9.88 3.62
C ASN A 227 -11.84 -9.88 3.70
N PHE A 228 -11.19 -10.80 2.99
CA PHE A 228 -9.73 -10.81 2.91
C PHE A 228 -9.22 -11.36 1.58
N TYR A 229 -7.97 -11.01 1.27
CA TYR A 229 -7.23 -11.51 0.13
C TYR A 229 -5.81 -11.90 0.56
N PHE A 230 -5.33 -13.03 0.06
CA PHE A 230 -3.93 -13.41 0.10
C PHE A 230 -3.50 -13.78 -1.32
N LEU A 231 -2.76 -12.89 -1.98
CA LEU A 231 -2.51 -12.95 -3.43
C LEU A 231 -1.02 -12.84 -3.71
N GLU A 232 -0.51 -13.64 -4.65
CA GLU A 232 0.85 -13.47 -5.15
C GLU A 232 1.02 -12.14 -5.88
N ILE A 233 2.13 -11.44 -5.62
CA ILE A 233 2.48 -10.23 -6.35
C ILE A 233 2.66 -10.52 -7.85
N LYS A 234 3.20 -11.69 -8.20
CA LYS A 234 3.34 -12.13 -9.61
C LYS A 234 2.00 -12.25 -10.33
N LEU A 235 0.95 -12.70 -9.65
CA LEU A 235 -0.40 -12.72 -10.22
C LEU A 235 -0.89 -11.30 -10.52
N LEU A 236 -0.71 -10.37 -9.56
CA LEU A 236 -1.07 -8.97 -9.74
C LEU A 236 -0.29 -8.30 -10.88
N LEU A 237 0.99 -8.65 -11.07
CA LEU A 237 1.78 -8.18 -12.20
C LEU A 237 1.26 -8.72 -13.53
N LYS A 238 1.08 -10.05 -13.61
CA LYS A 238 0.63 -10.75 -14.82
C LYS A 238 -0.70 -10.21 -15.33
N GLU A 239 -1.65 -10.03 -14.42
CA GLU A 239 -3.00 -9.58 -14.78
C GLU A 239 -3.13 -8.05 -14.79
N GLY A 240 -2.37 -7.36 -13.93
CA GLY A 240 -2.42 -5.92 -13.76
C GLY A 240 -1.75 -5.16 -14.89
N ILE A 241 -0.59 -5.59 -15.40
CA ILE A 241 0.09 -4.86 -16.47
C ILE A 241 -0.79 -4.73 -17.73
N PRO A 242 -1.41 -5.80 -18.26
CA PRO A 242 -2.34 -5.68 -19.39
C PRO A 242 -3.56 -4.82 -19.05
N TYR A 243 -4.19 -5.06 -17.88
CA TYR A 243 -5.40 -4.33 -17.47
C TYR A 243 -5.14 -2.83 -17.35
N PHE A 244 -4.07 -2.43 -16.66
CA PHE A 244 -3.75 -1.01 -16.46
C PHE A 244 -3.36 -0.32 -17.77
N LYS A 245 -2.86 -1.08 -18.75
CA LYS A 245 -2.54 -0.55 -20.08
C LYS A 245 -3.77 -0.35 -20.98
N THR A 246 -4.76 -1.25 -20.93
CA THR A 246 -5.91 -1.21 -21.86
C THR A 246 -7.17 -0.64 -21.24
N GLU A 247 -7.40 -0.91 -19.95
CA GLU A 247 -8.59 -0.53 -19.19
C GLU A 247 -8.34 0.70 -18.31
N TYR A 248 -7.34 1.50 -18.66
CA TYR A 248 -6.88 2.62 -17.84
C TYR A 248 -8.03 3.55 -17.41
N LYS A 249 -9.05 3.76 -18.24
CA LYS A 249 -10.17 4.67 -17.94
C LYS A 249 -10.94 4.23 -16.68
N ASN A 250 -10.92 2.94 -16.39
CA ASN A 250 -11.56 2.33 -15.23
C ASN A 250 -10.74 2.52 -13.94
N LEU A 251 -9.53 3.06 -14.01
CA LEU A 251 -8.67 3.37 -12.85
C LEU A 251 -8.99 4.72 -12.20
N LEU A 252 -9.76 5.58 -12.89
CA LEU A 252 -10.29 6.82 -12.33
C LEU A 252 -11.72 6.60 -11.82
N CYS A 253 -12.11 7.33 -10.77
CA CYS A 253 -13.50 7.36 -10.31
C CYS A 253 -14.44 7.91 -11.38
N PRO A 254 -15.75 7.59 -11.33
CA PRO A 254 -16.74 8.21 -12.20
C PRO A 254 -16.62 9.74 -12.21
N GLU A 255 -16.83 10.36 -13.37
CA GLU A 255 -16.71 11.80 -13.53
C GLU A 255 -17.63 12.56 -12.57
N GLY A 256 -17.09 13.59 -11.90
CA GLY A 256 -17.80 14.40 -10.91
C GLY A 256 -17.93 13.77 -9.53
N SER A 257 -17.56 12.50 -9.35
CA SER A 257 -17.64 11.82 -8.05
C SER A 257 -16.39 12.00 -7.19
N CYS A 258 -15.27 12.42 -7.80
CA CYS A 258 -13.98 12.44 -7.12
C CYS A 258 -13.04 13.48 -7.71
N ARG A 259 -12.94 14.61 -7.03
CA ARG A 259 -12.10 15.75 -7.41
C ARG A 259 -10.68 15.40 -7.87
N PRO A 260 -9.88 14.54 -7.17
CA PRO A 260 -8.55 14.19 -7.67
C PRO A 260 -8.55 13.39 -8.98
N CYS A 261 -9.56 12.56 -9.21
CA CYS A 261 -9.70 11.84 -10.48
C CYS A 261 -10.14 12.78 -11.61
N ASP A 262 -11.04 13.73 -11.31
CA ASP A 262 -11.49 14.75 -12.26
C ASP A 262 -10.33 15.66 -12.69
N GLU A 263 -9.45 16.02 -11.76
CA GLU A 263 -8.24 16.82 -12.04
C GLU A 263 -7.29 16.13 -13.01
N ARG A 264 -7.06 14.81 -12.84
CA ARG A 264 -6.27 14.02 -13.77
C ARG A 264 -6.95 13.86 -15.13
N ARG A 265 -8.27 13.64 -15.15
CA ARG A 265 -9.05 13.56 -16.39
C ARG A 265 -8.96 14.86 -17.19
N LYS A 266 -9.10 16.00 -16.52
CA LYS A 266 -8.98 17.34 -17.14
C LYS A 266 -7.61 17.55 -17.78
N GLN A 267 -6.53 17.29 -17.04
CA GLN A 267 -5.16 17.42 -17.56
C GLN A 267 -4.90 16.48 -18.74
N PHE A 268 -5.43 15.25 -18.69
CA PHE A 268 -5.33 14.32 -19.80
C PHE A 268 -6.06 14.83 -21.06
N LEU A 269 -7.30 15.29 -20.92
CA LEU A 269 -8.06 15.83 -22.05
C LEU A 269 -7.41 17.09 -22.64
N MET A 270 -6.76 17.93 -21.82
CA MET A 270 -6.02 19.10 -22.32
C MET A 270 -4.81 18.69 -23.18
N ASN A 271 -4.00 17.74 -22.71
CA ASN A 271 -2.80 17.28 -23.44
C ASN A 271 -3.10 16.48 -24.71
N VAL A 272 -4.30 15.88 -24.85
CA VAL A 272 -4.70 15.15 -26.07
C VAL A 272 -5.18 16.11 -27.17
N ASN A 273 -5.57 17.34 -26.82
CA ASN A 273 -6.06 18.35 -27.75
C ASN A 273 -4.96 19.35 -28.19
N GLU A 274 -3.71 19.14 -27.78
CA GLU A 274 -2.50 19.87 -28.23
C GLU A 274 -1.74 19.05 -29.29
#